data_AF-A0A510KDW3-F1
#
_entry.id   AF-A0A510KDW3-F1
#
_cell.length_a   1.000
_cell.length_b   1.000
_cell.length_c   1.000
_cell.angle_alpha   90.00
_cell.angle_beta   90.00
_cell.angle_gamma   90.00
#
_symmetry.space_group_name_H-M   'P 1'
#
loop_
_entity.id
_entity.type
_entity.pdbx_description
1 polymer ?
#
loop_
_entity_poly.entity_id
_entity_poly.type
_entity_poly.pdbx_seq_one_letter_code
_entity_poly.pdbx_strand_id
1 'polypeptide(L)'
;MFEFIKKLFRRKDKMGEQNINLSEVEDIIMWYFASQKYREMKDGNNYYRGKHDILSRQRTAIGEDGKLTIVENLPNNRIVDNQYKKLVKQKVNYIISKTPSIKSENKDYDDKLNELFDKNFLKILKRVTTDVYNNGLGWLFYT
;
A
#
# COMPACT_ATOMS: atom_id res chain seq x y z
N MET A 1 -22.13 7.96 -1.33
CA MET A 1 -20.74 8.01 -1.84
C MET A 1 -19.84 8.28 -0.62
N PHE A 2 -18.95 7.36 -0.28
CA PHE A 2 -17.96 7.38 0.82
C PHE A 2 -18.21 8.26 2.08
N GLU A 3 -19.24 7.94 2.87
CA GLU A 3 -19.54 8.56 4.19
C GLU A 3 -18.37 8.56 5.20
N PHE A 4 -17.35 7.73 4.98
CA PHE A 4 -16.17 7.68 5.84
C PHE A 4 -15.32 8.97 5.76
N ILE A 5 -15.28 9.64 4.60
CA ILE A 5 -14.49 10.87 4.40
C ILE A 5 -15.08 11.99 5.26
N LYS A 6 -16.40 12.16 5.23
CA LYS A 6 -17.13 13.11 6.08
C LYS A 6 -16.91 12.84 7.57
N LYS A 7 -16.78 11.57 7.98
CA LYS A 7 -16.45 11.19 9.37
C LYS A 7 -15.01 11.55 9.75
N LEU A 8 -14.06 11.49 8.81
CA LEU A 8 -12.65 11.82 9.04
C LEU A 8 -12.47 13.31 9.37
N PHE A 9 -13.17 14.18 8.64
CA PHE A 9 -13.12 15.64 8.83
C PHE A 9 -14.13 16.19 9.85
N ARG A 10 -15.01 15.34 10.40
CA ARG A 10 -16.03 15.75 11.39
C ARG A 10 -15.50 15.99 12.80
N ARG A 11 -14.22 15.72 13.08
CA ARG A 11 -13.60 16.07 14.37
C ARG A 11 -13.30 17.57 14.39
N LYS A 12 -14.37 18.36 14.57
CA LYS A 12 -14.44 19.79 14.27
C LYS A 12 -13.88 20.71 15.38
N ASP A 13 -13.51 20.18 16.54
CA ASP A 13 -13.35 21.04 17.73
C ASP A 13 -12.03 21.83 17.81
N LYS A 14 -11.06 21.63 16.89
CA LYS A 14 -9.78 22.37 16.88
C LYS A 14 -9.22 22.71 15.50
N MET A 15 -10.05 22.84 14.45
CA MET A 15 -9.63 23.44 13.17
C MET A 15 -10.17 24.87 13.09
N GLY A 16 -9.68 25.73 13.99
CA GLY A 16 -9.81 27.17 13.84
C GLY A 16 -8.91 27.65 12.69
N GLU A 17 -9.47 28.50 11.83
CA GLU A 17 -8.75 29.37 10.87
C GLU A 17 -8.22 28.80 9.54
N GLN A 18 -8.70 27.65 9.06
CA GLN A 18 -8.45 27.27 7.66
C GLN A 18 -9.76 27.07 6.89
N ASN A 19 -10.03 27.98 5.95
CA ASN A 19 -11.11 27.91 4.95
C ASN A 19 -10.87 26.74 3.98
N ILE A 20 -10.92 25.50 4.46
CA ILE A 20 -10.81 24.31 3.61
C ILE A 20 -12.21 24.01 3.07
N ASN A 21 -12.39 24.18 1.75
CA ASN A 21 -13.63 23.79 1.09
C ASN A 21 -13.71 22.25 1.04
N LEU A 22 -14.58 21.67 1.87
CA LEU A 22 -14.70 20.21 2.01
C LEU A 22 -15.11 19.54 0.69
N SER A 23 -15.89 20.22 -0.16
CA SER A 23 -16.30 19.69 -1.47
C SER A 23 -15.10 19.49 -2.39
N GLU A 24 -14.18 20.45 -2.43
CA GLU A 24 -12.98 20.37 -3.27
C GLU A 24 -12.05 19.24 -2.84
N VAL A 25 -11.90 19.03 -1.53
CA VAL A 25 -11.12 17.92 -0.99
C VAL A 25 -11.75 16.57 -1.35
N GLU A 26 -13.07 16.45 -1.25
CA GLU A 26 -13.79 15.25 -1.68
C GLU A 26 -13.55 14.97 -3.17
N ASP A 27 -13.65 15.99 -4.03
CA ASP A 27 -13.42 15.86 -5.47
C ASP A 27 -11.99 15.42 -5.81
N ILE A 28 -10.97 15.99 -5.14
CA ILE A 28 -9.56 15.60 -5.31
C ILE A 28 -9.35 14.13 -4.91
N ILE A 29 -9.92 13.71 -3.78
CA ILE A 29 -9.81 12.32 -3.31
C ILE A 29 -10.48 11.37 -4.32
N MET A 30 -11.65 11.73 -4.82
CA MET A 30 -12.39 10.93 -5.80
C MET A 30 -11.62 10.82 -7.12
N TRP A 31 -11.04 11.93 -7.60
CA TRP A 31 -10.19 11.94 -8.77
C TRP A 31 -8.97 11.02 -8.59
N TYR A 32 -8.32 11.08 -7.42
CA TYR A 32 -7.21 10.20 -7.09
C TYR A 32 -7.64 8.73 -7.05
N PHE A 33 -8.79 8.39 -6.46
CA PHE A 33 -9.30 7.01 -6.42
C PHE A 33 -9.69 6.47 -7.80
N ALA A 34 -10.06 7.34 -8.74
CA ALA A 34 -10.32 6.98 -10.13
C ALA A 34 -9.03 6.86 -10.98
N SER A 35 -7.89 7.33 -10.47
CA SER A 35 -6.62 7.35 -11.21
C SER A 35 -6.03 5.96 -11.46
N GLN A 36 -5.25 5.84 -12.54
CA GLN A 36 -4.45 4.64 -12.83
C GLN A 36 -3.44 4.35 -11.71
N LYS A 37 -2.79 5.39 -11.19
CA LYS A 37 -1.81 5.28 -10.09
C LYS A 37 -2.40 4.58 -8.88
N TYR A 38 -3.63 4.92 -8.47
CA TYR A 38 -4.26 4.27 -7.33
C TYR A 38 -4.66 2.82 -7.60
N ARG A 39 -5.02 2.47 -8.84
CA ARG A 39 -5.25 1.08 -9.25
C ARG A 39 -3.96 0.26 -9.12
N GLU A 40 -2.86 0.75 -9.66
CA GLU A 40 -1.55 0.09 -9.58
C GLU A 40 -1.08 -0.11 -8.13
N MET A 41 -1.33 0.87 -7.26
CA MET A 41 -1.08 0.73 -5.82
C MET A 41 -1.89 -0.41 -5.18
N LYS A 42 -3.17 -0.54 -5.55
CA LYS A 42 -4.01 -1.64 -5.07
C LYS A 42 -3.52 -2.98 -5.60
N ASP A 43 -3.13 -3.04 -6.87
CA ASP A 43 -2.65 -4.26 -7.51
C ASP A 43 -1.35 -4.73 -6.86
N GLY A 44 -0.37 -3.84 -6.65
CA GLY A 44 0.86 -4.19 -5.94
C GLY A 44 0.60 -4.75 -4.53
N ASN A 45 -0.32 -4.14 -3.76
CA ASN A 45 -0.74 -4.67 -2.47
C ASN A 45 -1.42 -6.04 -2.56
N ASN A 46 -2.32 -6.22 -3.53
CA ASN A 46 -3.05 -7.47 -3.74
C ASN A 46 -2.07 -8.59 -4.10
N TYR A 47 -1.16 -8.32 -5.04
CA TYR A 47 -0.12 -9.25 -5.46
C TYR A 47 0.83 -9.61 -4.29
N TYR A 48 1.25 -8.63 -3.49
CA TYR A 48 2.04 -8.89 -2.28
C TYR A 48 1.31 -9.81 -1.30
N ARG A 49 -0.01 -9.64 -1.15
CA ARG A 49 -0.87 -10.45 -0.28
C ARG A 49 -1.25 -11.81 -0.88
N GLY A 50 -0.87 -12.09 -2.12
CA GLY A 50 -1.21 -13.34 -2.83
C GLY A 50 -2.62 -13.33 -3.45
N LYS A 51 -3.26 -12.17 -3.53
CA LYS A 51 -4.54 -11.97 -4.21
C LYS A 51 -4.29 -11.65 -5.69
N HIS A 52 -3.83 -12.64 -6.43
CA HIS A 52 -3.45 -12.49 -7.85
C HIS A 52 -4.68 -12.68 -8.75
N ASP A 53 -4.61 -12.17 -9.98
CA ASP A 53 -5.72 -12.24 -10.94
C ASP A 53 -6.08 -13.68 -11.32
N ILE A 54 -5.16 -14.64 -11.17
CA ILE A 54 -5.45 -16.07 -11.37
C ILE A 54 -6.60 -16.56 -10.47
N LEU A 55 -6.81 -15.93 -9.31
CA LEU A 55 -7.89 -16.29 -8.40
C LEU A 55 -9.30 -15.97 -8.94
N SER A 56 -9.41 -15.01 -9.88
CA SER A 56 -10.67 -14.67 -10.54
C SER A 56 -10.88 -15.39 -11.87
N ARG A 57 -9.84 -16.06 -12.40
CA ARG A 57 -9.91 -16.79 -13.68
C ARG A 57 -11.04 -17.83 -13.68
N GLN A 58 -11.95 -17.74 -14.62
CA GLN A 58 -12.97 -18.76 -14.87
C GLN A 58 -12.62 -19.53 -16.14
N ARG A 59 -13.01 -20.81 -16.17
CA ARG A 59 -12.90 -21.62 -17.40
C ARG A 59 -14.18 -21.38 -18.19
N THR A 60 -14.04 -20.95 -19.44
CA THR A 60 -15.18 -20.62 -20.30
C THR A 60 -15.11 -21.42 -21.60
N ALA A 61 -16.26 -21.70 -22.19
CA ALA A 61 -16.41 -22.27 -23.53
C ALA A 61 -17.45 -21.46 -24.32
N ILE A 62 -17.51 -21.66 -25.64
CA ILE A 62 -18.54 -21.07 -26.50
C ILE A 62 -19.81 -21.91 -26.33
N GLY A 63 -20.88 -21.29 -25.85
CA GLY A 63 -22.20 -21.89 -25.71
C GLY A 63 -22.94 -21.98 -27.04
N GLU A 64 -24.10 -22.62 -27.02
CA GLU A 64 -24.96 -22.82 -28.20
C GLU A 64 -25.45 -21.49 -28.81
N ASP A 65 -25.54 -20.43 -28.01
CA ASP A 65 -25.89 -19.08 -28.46
C ASP A 65 -24.67 -18.26 -28.96
N GLY A 66 -23.50 -18.90 -29.05
CA GLY A 66 -22.24 -18.27 -29.47
C GLY A 66 -21.56 -17.41 -28.40
N LYS A 67 -22.13 -17.30 -27.18
CA LYS A 67 -21.54 -16.50 -26.10
C LYS A 67 -20.61 -17.34 -25.22
N LEU A 68 -19.73 -16.66 -24.47
CA LEU A 68 -18.91 -17.31 -23.47
C LEU A 68 -19.76 -17.75 -22.28
N THR A 69 -19.74 -19.06 -21.99
CA THR A 69 -20.40 -19.66 -20.83
C THR A 69 -19.35 -20.26 -19.90
N ILE A 70 -19.55 -20.13 -18.59
CA ILE A 70 -18.67 -20.73 -17.58
C ILE A 70 -18.85 -22.25 -17.60
N VAL A 71 -17.73 -22.97 -17.61
CA VAL A 71 -17.69 -24.43 -17.67
C VAL A 71 -17.40 -24.96 -16.27
N GLU A 72 -18.44 -25.43 -15.58
CA GLU A 72 -18.33 -25.92 -14.19
C GLU A 72 -17.87 -27.38 -14.07
N ASN A 73 -18.10 -28.17 -15.12
CA ASN A 73 -17.77 -29.61 -15.12
C ASN A 73 -16.27 -29.91 -15.29
N LEU A 74 -15.45 -28.88 -15.55
CA LEU A 74 -14.02 -29.03 -15.77
C LEU A 74 -13.22 -28.42 -14.61
N PRO A 75 -12.17 -29.10 -14.12
CA PRO A 75 -11.28 -28.53 -13.11
C PRO A 75 -10.70 -27.18 -13.57
N ASN A 76 -10.70 -26.22 -12.65
CA ASN A 76 -10.17 -24.88 -12.85
C ASN A 76 -9.14 -24.55 -11.75
N ASN A 77 -7.93 -25.11 -11.88
CA ASN A 77 -6.87 -24.90 -10.91
C ASN A 77 -6.39 -23.44 -10.92
N ARG A 78 -6.44 -22.80 -9.75
CA ARG A 78 -6.00 -21.42 -9.51
C ARG A 78 -4.86 -21.41 -8.49
N ILE A 79 -3.65 -21.70 -8.95
CA ILE A 79 -2.47 -21.78 -8.09
C ILE A 79 -1.76 -20.43 -8.10
N VAL A 80 -1.47 -19.91 -6.91
CA VAL A 80 -0.71 -18.66 -6.73
C VAL A 80 0.73 -19.02 -6.33
N ASP A 81 1.68 -18.79 -7.23
CA ASP A 81 3.10 -18.75 -6.89
C ASP A 81 3.53 -17.30 -6.66
N ASN A 82 3.65 -16.90 -5.39
CA ASN A 82 3.85 -15.50 -5.02
C ASN A 82 5.32 -15.06 -5.10
N GLN A 83 5.91 -15.17 -6.29
CA GLN A 83 7.26 -14.68 -6.59
C GLN A 83 7.40 -13.17 -6.36
N TYR A 84 6.32 -12.41 -6.60
CA TYR A 84 6.28 -10.98 -6.33
C TYR A 84 6.63 -10.65 -4.87
N LYS A 85 5.93 -11.25 -3.91
CA LYS A 85 6.21 -11.07 -2.47
C LYS A 85 7.63 -11.46 -2.10
N LYS A 86 8.15 -12.55 -2.70
CA LYS A 86 9.52 -13.03 -2.48
C LYS A 86 10.54 -11.97 -2.90
N LEU A 87 10.41 -11.43 -4.11
CA LEU A 87 11.31 -10.40 -4.65
C LEU A 87 11.22 -9.08 -3.87
N VAL A 88 10.01 -8.64 -3.50
CA VAL A 88 9.84 -7.44 -2.67
C VAL A 88 10.54 -7.62 -1.32
N LYS A 89 10.31 -8.76 -0.64
CA LYS A 89 11.00 -9.06 0.63
C LYS A 89 12.52 -9.09 0.48
N GLN A 90 13.02 -9.67 -0.60
CA GLN A 90 14.45 -9.71 -0.88
C GLN A 90 15.03 -8.30 -1.00
N LYS A 91 14.40 -7.42 -1.79
CA LYS A 91 14.84 -6.02 -1.97
C LYS A 91 14.76 -5.23 -0.68
N VAL A 92 13.65 -5.30 0.05
CA VAL A 92 13.46 -4.63 1.34
C VAL A 92 14.52 -5.08 2.35
N ASN A 93 14.71 -6.39 2.48
CA ASN A 93 15.70 -6.93 3.43
C ASN A 93 17.12 -6.56 3.03
N TYR A 94 17.43 -6.48 1.73
CA TYR A 94 18.74 -6.07 1.26
C TYR A 94 19.03 -4.60 1.61
N ILE A 95 18.09 -3.70 1.33
CA ILE A 95 18.24 -2.26 1.60
C ILE A 95 18.36 -1.99 3.11
N ILE A 96 17.56 -2.68 3.91
CA ILE A 96 17.52 -2.51 5.38
C ILE A 96 18.41 -3.55 6.08
N SER A 97 19.29 -4.25 5.35
CA SER A 97 20.13 -5.32 5.92
C SER A 97 21.12 -4.77 6.95
N LYS A 98 21.63 -3.56 6.69
CA LYS A 98 22.58 -2.88 7.57
C LYS A 98 21.86 -1.78 8.33
N THR A 99 22.01 -1.81 9.65
CA THR A 99 21.59 -0.69 10.50
C THR A 99 22.46 0.52 10.17
N PRO A 100 21.89 1.66 9.75
CA PRO A 100 22.67 2.87 9.57
C PRO A 100 23.26 3.30 10.92
N SER A 101 24.55 3.64 10.93
CA SER A 101 25.17 4.33 12.06
C SER A 101 25.13 5.81 11.73
N ILE A 102 24.38 6.56 12.53
CA ILE A 102 24.33 8.02 12.45
C ILE A 102 25.38 8.52 13.42
N LYS A 103 26.24 9.43 12.95
CA LYS A 103 27.31 10.03 13.74
C LYS A 103 27.24 11.54 13.67
N SER A 104 27.42 12.19 14.81
CA SER A 104 27.58 13.64 14.92
C SER A 104 28.88 13.99 15.65
N GLU A 105 29.47 15.14 15.33
CA GLU A 105 30.62 15.69 16.08
C GLU A 105 30.22 16.12 17.50
N ASN A 106 28.96 16.51 17.68
CA ASN A 106 28.40 16.83 18.98
C ASN A 106 27.87 15.55 19.65
N LYS A 107 28.52 15.15 20.75
CA LYS A 107 28.22 13.93 21.50
C LYS A 107 26.78 13.89 22.03
N ASP A 108 26.26 15.01 22.53
CA ASP A 108 24.89 15.07 23.06
C ASP A 108 23.84 14.87 21.93
N TYR A 109 24.15 15.33 20.72
CA TYR A 109 23.31 15.06 19.55
C TYR A 109 23.46 13.63 19.06
N ASP A 110 24.66 13.06 19.13
CA ASP A 110 24.91 11.66 18.77
C ASP A 110 24.06 10.71 19.62
N ASP A 111 24.05 10.93 20.94
CA ASP A 111 23.26 10.13 21.89
C ASP A 111 21.75 10.24 21.60
N LYS A 112 21.23 11.45 21.37
CA LYS A 112 19.81 11.69 21.03
C LYS A 112 19.40 11.08 19.69
N LEU A 113 20.27 11.14 18.69
CA LEU A 113 20.00 10.55 17.37
C LEU A 113 19.96 9.02 17.46
N ASN A 114 20.87 8.42 18.21
CA ASN A 114 20.87 6.97 18.43
C ASN A 114 19.64 6.49 19.24
N GLU A 115 19.10 7.32 20.13
CA GLU A 115 17.82 7.06 20.80
C GLU A 115 16.63 7.12 19.83
N LEU A 116 16.61 8.10 18.92
CA LEU A 116 15.53 8.27 17.94
C LEU A 116 15.54 7.17 16.86
N PHE A 117 16.72 6.83 16.34
CA PHE A 117 16.91 5.87 15.26
C PHE A 117 17.14 4.45 15.79
N ASP A 118 16.35 4.08 16.80
CA ASP A 118 16.43 2.80 17.47
C ASP A 118 15.93 1.62 16.60
N LYS A 119 15.94 0.43 17.18
CA LYS A 119 15.43 -0.79 16.52
C LYS A 119 13.95 -0.69 16.15
N ASN A 120 13.14 0.12 16.85
CA ASN A 120 11.73 0.29 16.54
C ASN A 120 11.55 1.19 15.32
N PHE A 121 12.30 2.28 15.22
CA PHE A 121 12.35 3.10 14.01
C PHE A 121 12.74 2.27 12.79
N LEU A 122 13.77 1.41 12.90
CA LEU A 122 14.18 0.54 11.79
C LEU A 122 13.10 -0.46 11.35
N LYS A 123 12.28 -0.96 12.29
CA LYS A 123 11.11 -1.79 11.95
C LYS A 123 10.05 -0.99 11.20
N ILE A 124 9.82 0.26 11.61
CA ILE A 124 8.90 1.17 10.91
C ILE A 124 9.43 1.45 9.50
N LEU A 125 10.70 1.81 9.38
CA LEU A 125 11.36 2.04 8.09
C LEU A 125 11.22 0.82 7.18
N LYS A 126 11.45 -0.39 7.67
CA LYS A 126 11.25 -1.63 6.91
C LYS A 126 9.82 -1.80 6.37
N ARG A 127 8.81 -1.42 7.17
CA ARG A 127 7.40 -1.45 6.74
C ARG A 127 7.15 -0.40 5.65
N VAL A 128 7.60 0.83 5.86
CA VAL A 128 7.48 1.92 4.88
C VAL A 128 8.18 1.56 3.57
N THR A 129 9.39 0.97 3.61
CA THR A 129 10.08 0.51 2.40
C THR A 129 9.30 -0.60 1.69
N THR A 130 8.63 -1.50 2.43
CA THR A 130 7.74 -2.50 1.84
C THR A 130 6.57 -1.85 1.12
N ASP A 131 5.98 -0.81 1.72
CA ASP A 131 4.89 -0.04 1.11
C ASP A 131 5.36 0.71 -0.14
N VAL A 132 6.56 1.31 -0.11
CA VAL A 132 7.17 1.96 -1.29
C VAL A 132 7.30 0.98 -2.46
N TYR A 133 7.71 -0.26 -2.22
CA TYR A 133 7.82 -1.26 -3.29
C TYR A 133 6.49 -1.77 -3.82
N ASN A 134 5.44 -1.79 -2.98
CA ASN A 134 4.11 -2.23 -3.40
C ASN A 134 3.30 -1.10 -4.05
N ASN A 135 3.51 0.14 -3.62
CA ASN A 135 2.66 1.28 -3.95
C ASN A 135 3.36 2.35 -4.80
N GLY A 136 4.69 2.27 -4.95
CA GLY A 136 5.51 3.36 -5.49
C GLY A 136 5.67 4.55 -4.53
N LEU A 137 5.04 4.52 -3.34
CA LEU A 137 5.16 5.54 -2.30
C LEU A 137 4.89 4.96 -0.92
N GLY A 138 5.44 5.57 0.12
CA GLY A 138 5.23 5.18 1.52
C GLY A 138 4.98 6.41 2.37
N TRP A 139 4.06 6.30 3.31
CA TRP A 139 3.74 7.39 4.24
C TRP A 139 4.31 7.03 5.62
N LEU A 140 5.01 7.99 6.22
CA LEU A 140 5.47 7.91 7.58
C LEU A 140 4.90 9.12 8.33
N PHE A 141 4.09 8.86 9.35
CA PHE A 141 3.63 9.89 10.28
C PHE A 141 4.24 9.59 11.63
N TYR A 142 5.06 10.51 12.13
CA TYR A 142 5.66 10.42 13.46
C TYR A 142 4.69 11.06 14.45
N THR A 143 4.37 10.35 15.53
CA THR A 143 3.54 10.84 16.65
C THR A 143 4.43 11.14 17.83
#